data_AF-A0A3C0EMI2-F1
#
_entry.id   AF-A0A3C0EMI2-F1
#
_cell.length_a   1.000
_cell.length_b   1.000
_cell.length_c   1.000
_cell.angle_alpha   90.00
_cell.angle_beta   90.00
_cell.angle_gamma   90.00
#
_symmetry.space_group_name_H-M   'P 1'
#
loop_
_entity.id
_entity.type
_entity.pdbx_description
1 polymer ?
#
loop_
_entity_poly.entity_id
_entity_poly.type
_entity_poly.pdbx_seq_one_letter_code
_entity_poly.pdbx_strand_id
1 'polypeptide(L)' 'EVLHHALKVDFWDVDAMANKIIAVLKHDALSHTLRVHADVELRRLTWDESAQKCLVIYDKLISDSRFAKTSK' A
#
# COMPACT_ATOMS: atom_id res chain seq x y z
N GLU A 1 -1.56 6.37 -1.01
CA GLU A 1 -0.16 5.91 -0.83
C GLU A 1 -0.16 4.43 -0.51
N VAL A 2 0.85 3.70 -0.99
CA VAL A 2 0.88 2.22 -0.96
C VAL A 2 1.68 1.67 0.23
N LEU A 3 2.59 2.48 0.80
CA LEU A 3 3.42 2.11 1.95
C LEU A 3 2.98 2.87 3.22
N HIS A 4 2.77 2.14 4.31
CA HIS A 4 2.41 2.65 5.62
C HIS A 4 3.62 2.93 6.51
N HIS A 5 4.69 2.13 6.40
CA HIS A 5 5.87 2.24 7.28
C HIS A 5 7.04 2.94 6.56
N ALA A 6 6.74 4.07 5.92
CA ALA A 6 7.71 4.88 5.19
C ALA A 6 7.70 6.33 5.69
N LEU A 7 8.87 6.97 5.66
CA LEU A 7 8.99 8.40 5.93
C LEU A 7 8.45 9.18 4.74
N LYS A 8 7.24 9.70 4.89
CA LYS A 8 6.56 10.50 3.86
C LYS A 8 6.97 11.95 3.98
N VAL A 9 7.31 12.57 2.86
CA VAL A 9 7.67 14.00 2.79
C VAL A 9 7.06 14.61 1.53
N ASP A 10 6.73 15.88 1.59
CA ASP A 10 6.37 16.63 0.40
C ASP A 10 7.58 16.65 -0.54
N PHE A 11 7.35 16.35 -1.81
CA PHE A 11 8.39 16.34 -2.83
C PHE A 11 9.09 17.70 -2.97
N TRP A 12 8.36 18.80 -2.74
CA TRP A 12 8.89 20.15 -2.90
C TRP A 12 9.70 20.65 -1.70
N ASP A 13 9.62 19.95 -0.56
CA ASP A 13 10.35 20.31 0.65
C ASP A 13 11.64 19.48 0.77
N VAL A 14 12.68 19.98 0.08
CA VAL A 14 14.00 19.36 0.00
C VAL A 14 14.68 19.30 1.38
N ASP A 15 14.47 20.32 2.22
CA ASP A 15 15.06 20.39 3.57
C ASP A 15 14.45 19.32 4.49
N ALA A 16 13.13 19.15 4.46
CA ALA A 16 12.47 18.10 5.21
C ALA A 16 12.89 16.70 4.72
N MET A 17 13.12 16.52 3.42
CA MET A 17 13.61 15.25 2.87
C MET A 17 15.04 14.94 3.35
N ALA A 18 15.95 15.92 3.29
CA ALA A 18 17.33 15.76 3.75
C ALA A 18 17.39 15.42 5.24
N ASN A 19 16.62 16.11 6.07
CA ASN A 19 16.55 15.84 7.51
C ASN A 19 16.06 14.42 7.81
N LYS A 20 15.06 13.92 7.07
CA LYS A 20 14.55 12.55 7.23
C LYS A 20 15.57 11.50 6.82
N ILE A 21 16.33 11.72 5.73
CA ILE A 21 17.42 10.83 5.32
C ILE A 21 18.50 10.77 6.42
N ILE A 22 18.92 11.93 6.93
CA ILE A 22 19.94 12.01 7.99
C ILE A 22 19.44 11.32 9.28
N ALA A 23 18.17 11.49 9.64
CA ALA A 23 17.58 10.83 10.81
C ALA A 23 17.64 9.30 10.71
N VAL A 24 17.35 8.73 9.52
CA VAL A 24 17.47 7.28 9.31
C VAL A 24 18.92 6.80 9.44
N LEU A 25 19.89 7.58 8.95
CA LEU A 25 21.31 7.23 9.02
C LEU A 25 21.90 7.38 10.43
N LYS A 26 21.36 8.29 11.26
CA LYS A 26 21.84 8.53 12.64
C LYS A 26 21.19 7.61 13.69
N HIS A 27 20.02 7.06 13.39
CA HIS A 27 19.24 6.27 14.35
C HIS A 27 19.04 4.83 13.87
N ASP A 28 19.95 3.94 14.29
CA ASP A 28 19.91 2.52 13.91
C ASP A 28 18.59 1.83 14.25
N ALA A 29 18.00 2.16 15.41
CA ALA A 29 16.70 1.62 15.83
C ALA A 29 15.54 2.02 14.88
N LEU A 30 15.58 3.25 14.35
CA LEU A 30 14.58 3.74 13.39
C LEU A 30 14.74 3.02 12.05
N SER A 31 15.97 2.91 11.56
CA SER A 31 16.30 2.18 10.33
C SER A 31 15.89 0.71 10.39
N HIS A 32 16.19 0.04 11.51
CA HIS A 32 15.79 -1.35 11.75
C HIS A 32 14.27 -1.52 11.72
N THR A 33 13.54 -0.66 12.44
CA THR A 33 12.07 -0.73 12.52
C THR A 33 11.43 -0.52 11.15
N LEU A 34 11.87 0.50 10.40
CA LEU A 34 11.38 0.77 9.05
C LEU A 34 11.60 -0.43 8.12
N ARG A 35 12.80 -1.03 8.16
CA ARG A 35 13.13 -2.18 7.31
C ARG A 35 12.31 -3.43 7.63
N VAL A 36 12.13 -3.75 8.91
CA VAL A 36 11.34 -4.92 9.34
C VAL A 36 9.88 -4.78 8.90
N HIS A 37 9.28 -3.61 9.10
CA HIS A 37 7.87 -3.42 8.75
C HIS A 37 7.67 -3.29 7.23
N ALA A 38 8.63 -2.70 6.51
CA ALA A 38 8.60 -2.64 5.06
C ALA A 38 8.67 -4.04 4.42
N ASP A 39 9.49 -4.97 4.94
CA ASP A 39 9.55 -6.34 4.41
C ASP A 39 8.19 -7.05 4.53
N VAL A 40 7.53 -6.90 5.68
CA VAL A 40 6.20 -7.49 5.92
C VAL A 40 5.15 -6.88 4.99
N GLU A 41 5.21 -5.56 4.78
CA GLU A 41 4.25 -4.85 3.93
C GLU A 41 4.45 -5.19 2.45
N LEU A 42 5.69 -5.25 1.98
CA LEU A 42 6.03 -5.62 0.60
C LEU A 42 5.59 -7.05 0.25
N ARG A 43 5.69 -7.99 1.20
CA ARG A 43 5.19 -9.37 0.98
C ARG A 43 3.68 -9.44 0.78
N ARG A 44 2.92 -8.47 1.32
CA ARG A 44 1.46 -8.40 1.16
C ARG A 44 1.06 -7.62 -0.09
N LEU A 45 1.87 -6.65 -0.50
CA LEU A 45 1.66 -5.89 -1.74
C LEU A 45 2.00 -6.72 -2.98
N THR A 46 1.11 -7.65 -3.32
CA THR A 46 1.22 -8.48 -4.52
C THR A 46 0.20 -8.07 -5.57
N TRP A 47 0.56 -8.28 -6.84
CA TRP A 47 -0.36 -8.11 -7.97
C TRP A 47 -1.50 -9.12 -7.91
N ASP A 48 -1.25 -10.33 -7.40
CA ASP A 48 -2.26 -11.38 -7.23
C ASP A 48 -3.37 -10.96 -6.27
N GLU A 49 -3.03 -10.37 -5.12
CA GLU A 49 -4.05 -9.88 -4.17
C GLU A 49 -4.89 -8.75 -4.78
N SER A 50 -4.27 -7.87 -5.56
CA SER A 50 -4.97 -6.79 -6.26
C SER A 50 -5.89 -7.33 -7.36
N ALA A 51 -5.40 -8.30 -8.15
CA ALA A 51 -6.18 -8.96 -9.19
C ALA A 51 -7.38 -9.73 -8.60
N GLN A 52 -7.18 -10.42 -7.48
CA GLN A 52 -8.25 -11.14 -6.79
C GLN A 52 -9.36 -10.19 -6.29
N LYS A 53 -8.98 -9.02 -5.76
CA LYS A 53 -9.96 -7.98 -5.36
C LYS A 53 -10.77 -7.51 -6.57
N CYS A 54 -10.12 -7.27 -7.71
CA CYS A 54 -10.82 -6.91 -8.95
C CYS A 54 -11.81 -8.01 -9.38
N LEU A 55 -11.38 -9.28 -9.40
CA LEU A 55 -12.23 -10.41 -9.77
C LEU A 55 -13.46 -10.53 -8.87
N VAL A 56 -13.30 -10.42 -7.55
CA VAL A 56 -14.43 -10.44 -6.60
C VAL A 56 -15.46 -9.34 -6.90
N ILE A 57 -15.00 -8.13 -7.25
CA ILE A 57 -15.89 -7.03 -7.61
C ILE A 57 -16.62 -7.34 -8.93
N TYR A 58 -15.91 -7.84 -9.94
CA TYR A 58 -16.53 -8.23 -11.21
C TYR A 58 -17.57 -9.35 -11.03
N ASP A 59 -17.25 -10.39 -10.27
CA ASP A 59 -18.16 -11.50 -10.00
C ASP A 59 -19.41 -11.05 -9.23
N LYS A 60 -19.25 -10.14 -8.26
CA LYS A 60 -20.37 -9.53 -7.54
C LYS A 60 -21.27 -8.74 -8.50
N LEU A 61 -20.70 -7.87 -9.31
CA LEU A 61 -21.47 -7.06 -10.27
C LEU A 61 -22.19 -7.91 -11.31
N ILE A 62 -21.52 -8.95 -11.83
CA ILE A 62 -22.13 -9.89 -12.78
C ILE A 62 -23.27 -10.65 -12.12
N SER A 63 -23.09 -11.13 -10.88
CA SER A 63 -24.13 -11.84 -10.12
C SER A 63 -25.33 -10.94 -9.84
N ASP A 64 -25.11 -9.74 -9.32
CA ASP A 64 -26.15 -8.74 -9.05
C ASP A 64 -26.92 -8.36 -10.34
N SER A 65 -26.21 -8.20 -11.46
CA SER A 65 -26.84 -7.92 -12.76
C SER A 65 -27.69 -9.09 -13.28
N ARG A 66 -27.37 -10.32 -12.89
CA ARG A 66 -28.11 -11.53 -13.25
C ARG A 66 -29.40 -11.64 -12.44
N PHE A 67 -29.38 -11.28 -11.15
CA PHE A 67 -30.58 -11.19 -10.32
C PHE A 67 -31.53 -10.07 -10.77
N ALA A 68 -31.00 -8.94 -11.24
CA ALA A 68 -31.80 -7.84 -11.75
C ALA A 68 -32.56 -8.17 -13.05
N LYS A 69 -32.10 -9.14 -13.85
CA LYS A 69 -32.75 -9.58 -15.10
C LYS A 69 -33.79 -10.67 -14.91
N THR A 70 -33.73 -11.46 -13.84
CA THR A 70 -34.68 -12.58 -13.58
C THR A 70 -35.93 -12.15 -12.80
N SER A 71 -35.93 -10.93 -12.23
CA SER A 71 -37.06 -10.36 -11.47
C SER A 71 -37.97 -9.41 -12.31
N LYS A 72 -37.84 -9.44 -13.64
CA LYS A 72 -38.79 -8.86 -14.59
C LYS A 72 -39.35 -9.99 -15.45
#